data_AF-A0A2R6FZA8-F1
#
_entry.id   AF-A0A2R6FZA8-F1
#
_cell.length_a   1.000
_cell.length_b   1.000
_cell.length_c   1.000
_cell.angle_alpha   90.00
_cell.angle_beta   90.00
_cell.angle_gamma   90.00
#
_symmetry.space_group_name_H-M   'P 1'
#
loop_
_entity.id
_entity.type
_entity.pdbx_description
1 polymer ?
#
loop_
_entity_poly.entity_id
_entity_poly.type
_entity_poly.pdbx_seq_one_letter_code
_entity_poly.pdbx_strand_id
1 'polypeptide(L)'
;MVESTISSIIGFVVALLVGAFGIYVGGRVITDADSYVYAIVTALIGSAIWFVVSFFVGFIPLIGPILALIAYLWVINWRYPGGWISAAGIAIIAWIAVFAVVLLLSVIGIVTPEAVGVPSI
;
A
#
# COMPACT_ATOMS: atom_id res chain seq x y z
N MET A 1 23.46 5.13 -7.06
CA MET A 1 23.64 3.80 -7.66
C MET A 1 22.38 3.48 -8.43
N VAL A 2 22.44 3.19 -9.73
CA VAL A 2 21.23 2.85 -10.51
C VAL A 2 20.95 1.37 -10.27
N GLU A 3 19.81 1.04 -9.69
CA GLU A 3 19.38 -0.36 -9.55
C GLU A 3 19.21 -1.01 -10.94
N SER A 4 19.50 -2.30 -11.03
CA SER A 4 19.19 -3.03 -12.26
C SER A 4 17.66 -3.06 -12.48
N THR A 5 17.21 -3.02 -13.73
CA THR A 5 15.77 -3.11 -14.05
C THR A 5 15.10 -4.33 -13.40
N ILE A 6 15.84 -5.43 -13.28
CA ILE A 6 15.37 -6.65 -12.60
C ILE A 6 15.14 -6.40 -11.11
N SER A 7 16.06 -5.71 -10.44
CA SER A 7 15.92 -5.34 -9.02
C SER A 7 14.67 -4.51 -8.78
N SER A 8 14.39 -3.51 -9.62
CA SER A 8 13.20 -2.66 -9.48
C SER A 8 11.90 -3.42 -9.75
N ILE A 9 11.89 -4.36 -10.69
CA ILE A 9 10.73 -5.24 -10.93
C ILE A 9 10.48 -6.13 -9.71
N ILE A 10 11.52 -6.76 -9.18
CA ILE A 10 11.41 -7.61 -7.98
C ILE A 10 10.90 -6.77 -6.79
N GLY A 11 11.47 -5.59 -6.58
CA GLY A 11 11.04 -4.67 -5.52
C GLY A 11 9.57 -4.28 -5.66
N PHE A 12 9.11 -3.96 -6.88
CA PHE A 12 7.71 -3.68 -7.15
C PHE A 12 6.80 -4.87 -6.85
N VAL A 13 7.15 -6.08 -7.31
CA VAL A 13 6.34 -7.29 -7.05
C VAL A 13 6.27 -7.58 -5.55
N VAL A 14 7.38 -7.49 -4.83
CA VAL A 14 7.39 -7.69 -3.37
C VAL A 14 6.52 -6.65 -2.67
N ALA A 15 6.69 -5.36 -3.00
CA ALA A 15 5.89 -4.28 -2.42
C ALA A 15 4.39 -4.45 -2.73
N LEU A 16 4.05 -4.86 -3.95
CA LEU A 16 2.69 -5.15 -4.37
C LEU A 16 2.09 -6.30 -3.55
N LEU A 17 2.81 -7.40 -3.37
CA LEU A 17 2.33 -8.56 -2.60
C LEU A 17 2.14 -8.23 -1.12
N VAL A 18 3.05 -7.44 -0.55
CA VAL A 18 2.96 -6.97 0.85
C VAL A 18 1.79 -5.98 1.01
N GLY A 19 1.59 -5.06 0.08
CA GLY A 19 0.43 -4.17 0.05
C GLY A 19 -0.90 -4.93 -0.11
N ALA A 20 -0.93 -5.92 -1.00
CA ALA A 20 -2.07 -6.80 -1.18
C ALA A 20 -2.37 -7.62 0.08
N PHE A 21 -1.35 -8.04 0.83
CA PHE A 21 -1.54 -8.73 2.11
C PHE A 21 -2.23 -7.82 3.12
N GLY A 22 -1.80 -6.56 3.22
CA GLY A 22 -2.49 -5.59 4.07
C GLY A 22 -3.95 -5.37 3.67
N ILE A 23 -4.23 -5.19 2.38
CA ILE A 23 -5.60 -5.03 1.87
C ILE A 23 -6.44 -6.29 2.15
N TYR A 24 -5.86 -7.49 1.99
CA TYR A 24 -6.53 -8.76 2.27
C TYR A 24 -6.94 -8.87 3.74
N VAL A 25 -6.01 -8.58 4.66
CA VAL A 25 -6.31 -8.61 6.10
C VAL A 25 -7.39 -7.57 6.43
N GLY A 26 -7.28 -6.34 5.92
CA GLY A 26 -8.27 -5.29 6.12
C GLY A 26 -9.65 -5.66 5.55
N GLY A 27 -9.70 -6.15 4.31
CA GLY A 27 -10.93 -6.57 3.65
C GLY A 27 -11.62 -7.71 4.38
N ARG A 28 -10.84 -8.68 4.88
CA ARG A 28 -11.35 -9.81 5.67
C ARG A 28 -11.92 -9.36 7.02
N VAL A 29 -11.26 -8.42 7.70
CA VAL A 29 -11.67 -7.95 9.04
C VAL A 29 -12.87 -7.00 8.97
N ILE A 30 -12.96 -6.15 7.94
CA ILE A 30 -13.97 -5.09 7.88
C ILE A 30 -15.19 -5.49 7.04
N THR A 31 -15.00 -6.30 6.01
CA THR A 31 -16.03 -6.56 4.97
C THR A 31 -16.25 -8.04 4.68
N ASP A 32 -15.64 -8.94 5.47
CA ASP A 32 -15.65 -10.39 5.28
C ASP A 32 -15.14 -10.87 3.90
N ALA A 33 -14.44 -10.00 3.15
CA ALA A 33 -13.86 -10.34 1.86
C ALA A 33 -12.59 -11.19 2.04
N ASP A 34 -12.60 -12.42 1.53
CA ASP A 34 -11.61 -13.45 1.87
C ASP A 34 -10.72 -13.91 0.69
N SER A 35 -10.69 -13.15 -0.42
CA SER A 35 -9.87 -13.47 -1.59
C SER A 35 -8.58 -12.65 -1.66
N TYR A 36 -7.44 -13.31 -1.52
CA TYR A 36 -6.13 -12.67 -1.69
C TYR A 36 -5.89 -12.19 -3.13
N VAL A 37 -6.38 -12.94 -4.14
CA VAL A 37 -6.32 -12.53 -5.55
C VAL A 37 -7.08 -11.22 -5.77
N TYR A 38 -8.24 -11.07 -5.13
CA TYR A 38 -9.01 -9.83 -5.19
C TYR A 38 -8.24 -8.64 -4.61
N ALA A 39 -7.51 -8.86 -3.52
CA ALA A 39 -6.64 -7.87 -2.89
C ALA A 39 -5.42 -7.50 -3.77
N ILE A 40 -4.79 -8.47 -4.44
CA ILE A 40 -3.70 -8.20 -5.40
C ILE A 40 -4.20 -7.31 -6.53
N VAL A 41 -5.36 -7.61 -7.12
CA VAL A 41 -5.94 -6.79 -8.19
C VAL A 41 -6.26 -5.38 -7.68
N THR A 42 -6.79 -5.26 -6.46
CA THR A 42 -7.04 -3.95 -5.85
C THR A 42 -5.74 -3.18 -5.59
N ALA A 43 -4.68 -3.84 -5.14
CA ALA A 43 -3.37 -3.23 -4.95
C ALA A 43 -2.77 -2.77 -6.29
N LEU A 44 -2.90 -3.57 -7.35
CA LEU A 44 -2.45 -3.21 -8.70
C LEU A 44 -3.16 -1.96 -9.21
N ILE A 45 -4.50 -1.93 -9.14
CA ILE A 45 -5.30 -0.77 -9.55
C ILE A 45 -4.94 0.44 -8.67
N GLY A 46 -4.85 0.26 -7.35
CA GLY A 46 -4.47 1.30 -6.41
C GLY A 46 -3.11 1.90 -6.73
N SER A 47 -2.11 1.07 -7.04
CA SER A 47 -0.76 1.52 -7.41
C SER A 47 -0.75 2.29 -8.72
N ALA A 48 -1.53 1.86 -9.73
CA ALA A 48 -1.64 2.56 -11.01
C ALA A 48 -2.31 3.92 -10.84
N ILE A 49 -3.41 3.99 -10.08
CA ILE A 49 -4.11 5.25 -9.79
C ILE A 49 -3.24 6.18 -8.95
N TRP A 50 -2.55 5.66 -7.93
CA TRP A 50 -1.60 6.42 -7.13
C TRP A 50 -0.49 7.03 -7.99
N PHE A 51 0.08 6.23 -8.90
CA PHE A 51 1.09 6.70 -9.85
C PHE A 51 0.56 7.83 -10.72
N VAL A 52 -0.62 7.66 -11.32
CA VAL A 52 -1.25 8.69 -12.18
C VAL A 52 -1.47 9.98 -11.39
N VAL A 53 -2.07 9.91 -10.20
CA VAL A 53 -2.33 11.09 -9.37
C VAL A 53 -1.01 11.75 -8.96
N SER A 54 -0.05 10.98 -8.47
CA SER A 54 1.26 11.51 -8.05
C SER A 54 2.02 12.15 -9.22
N PHE A 55 1.90 11.60 -10.43
CA PHE A 55 2.51 12.16 -11.63
C PHE A 55 1.97 13.57 -11.94
N PHE A 56 0.65 13.78 -11.82
CA PHE A 56 0.02 15.05 -12.17
C PHE A 56 -0.01 16.08 -11.04
N VAL A 57 -0.05 15.67 -9.77
CA VAL A 57 -0.21 16.60 -8.63
C VAL A 57 0.78 16.38 -7.49
N GLY A 58 1.65 15.37 -7.56
CA GLY A 58 2.58 15.00 -6.50
C GLY A 58 3.63 16.07 -6.19
N PHE A 59 3.87 17.00 -7.12
CA PHE A 59 4.77 18.14 -6.90
C PHE A 59 4.18 19.20 -5.97
N ILE A 60 2.86 19.20 -5.72
CA ILE A 60 2.22 20.17 -4.84
C ILE A 60 2.31 19.65 -3.40
N PRO A 61 3.06 20.33 -2.50
CA PRO A 61 3.17 19.91 -1.11
C PRO A 61 1.79 19.78 -0.46
N LEU A 62 1.62 18.76 0.38
CA LEU A 62 0.38 18.40 1.08
C LEU A 62 -0.79 17.95 0.17
N ILE A 63 -1.09 18.68 -0.90
CA ILE A 63 -2.19 18.36 -1.83
C ILE A 63 -1.92 17.07 -2.60
N GLY A 64 -0.70 16.88 -3.11
CA GLY A 64 -0.33 15.67 -3.85
C GLY A 64 -0.60 14.40 -3.04
N PRO A 65 -0.03 14.25 -1.82
CA PRO A 65 -0.29 13.12 -0.94
C PRO A 65 -1.76 12.95 -0.54
N ILE A 66 -2.47 14.05 -0.25
CA ILE A 66 -3.91 13.98 0.12
C ILE A 66 -4.73 13.44 -1.06
N LEU A 67 -4.53 13.95 -2.27
CA LEU A 67 -5.26 13.49 -3.45
C LEU A 67 -4.90 12.04 -3.80
N ALA A 68 -3.64 11.64 -3.65
CA ALA A 68 -3.23 10.26 -3.84
C ALA A 68 -3.91 9.31 -2.83
N LEU A 69 -3.99 9.72 -1.55
CA LEU A 69 -4.70 8.97 -0.52
C LEU A 69 -6.20 8.88 -0.81
N ILE A 70 -6.86 9.98 -1.18
CA ILE A 70 -8.28 9.99 -1.55
C ILE A 70 -8.52 9.05 -2.74
N ALA A 71 -7.65 9.08 -3.75
CA ALA A 71 -7.77 8.21 -4.92
C ALA A 71 -7.58 6.74 -4.55
N TYR A 72 -6.64 6.42 -3.66
CA TYR A 72 -6.48 5.07 -3.11
C TYR A 72 -7.71 4.60 -2.34
N LEU A 73 -8.26 5.44 -1.45
CA LEU A 73 -9.50 5.15 -0.74
C LEU A 73 -10.68 4.97 -1.69
N TRP A 74 -10.74 5.76 -2.76
CA TRP A 74 -11.75 5.61 -3.80
C TRP A 74 -11.66 4.25 -4.49
N VAL A 75 -10.44 3.78 -4.83
CA VAL A 75 -10.25 2.44 -5.41
C VAL A 75 -10.73 1.36 -4.45
N ILE A 76 -10.40 1.44 -3.16
CA ILE A 76 -10.87 0.47 -2.16
C ILE A 76 -12.39 0.53 -2.04
N ASN A 77 -12.98 1.72 -1.92
CA ASN A 77 -14.42 1.94 -1.81
C ASN A 77 -15.18 1.41 -3.04
N TRP A 78 -14.58 1.49 -4.23
CA TRP A 78 -15.16 0.94 -5.45
C TRP A 78 -15.08 -0.58 -5.50
N ARG A 79 -14.04 -1.17 -4.91
CA ARG A 79 -13.77 -2.61 -4.95
C ARG A 79 -14.39 -3.36 -3.77
N TYR A 80 -14.50 -2.78 -2.60
CA TYR A 80 -14.99 -3.44 -1.38
C TYR A 80 -16.34 -2.85 -0.97
N PRO A 81 -17.26 -3.67 -0.45
CA PRO A 81 -18.54 -3.16 0.07
C PRO A 81 -18.33 -2.33 1.34
N GLY A 82 -19.34 -1.55 1.75
CA GLY A 82 -19.34 -0.86 3.04
C GLY A 82 -18.94 0.62 3.01
N GLY A 83 -18.70 1.20 1.83
CA GLY A 83 -18.54 2.64 1.69
C GLY A 83 -17.19 3.19 2.17
N TRP A 84 -17.07 4.53 2.22
CA TRP A 84 -15.82 5.24 2.51
C TRP A 84 -15.25 4.94 3.90
N ILE A 85 -16.10 4.73 4.91
CA ILE A 85 -15.66 4.39 6.27
C ILE A 85 -14.96 3.02 6.26
N SER A 86 -15.56 2.03 5.59
CA SER A 86 -14.97 0.71 5.46
C SER A 86 -13.66 0.77 4.66
N ALA A 87 -13.62 1.56 3.58
CA ALA A 87 -12.39 1.78 2.81
C ALA A 87 -11.26 2.39 3.63
N ALA A 88 -11.56 3.39 4.47
CA ALA A 88 -10.59 3.97 5.40
C ALA A 88 -10.11 2.94 6.44
N GLY A 89 -11.02 2.14 7.00
CA GLY A 89 -10.68 1.05 7.92
C GLY A 89 -9.75 0.01 7.29
N ILE A 90 -10.08 -0.43 6.06
CA ILE A 90 -9.24 -1.36 5.29
C ILE A 90 -7.86 -0.74 5.04
N ALA A 91 -7.79 0.53 4.62
CA ALA A 91 -6.52 1.22 4.37
C ALA A 91 -5.65 1.33 5.63
N ILE A 92 -6.26 1.65 6.78
CA ILE A 92 -5.53 1.72 8.07
C ILE A 92 -4.99 0.34 8.45
N ILE A 93 -5.81 -0.71 8.37
CA ILE A 93 -5.35 -2.08 8.66
C ILE A 93 -4.24 -2.50 7.69
N ALA A 94 -4.39 -2.17 6.40
CA ALA A 94 -3.39 -2.46 5.40
C ALA A 94 -2.06 -1.79 5.73
N TRP A 95 -2.09 -0.51 6.10
CA TRP A 95 -0.89 0.23 6.51
C TRP A 95 -0.23 -0.41 7.74
N ILE A 96 -1.01 -0.78 8.77
CA ILE A 96 -0.48 -1.47 9.96
C ILE A 96 0.14 -2.81 9.58
N ALA A 97 -0.50 -3.60 8.72
CA ALA A 97 0.01 -4.89 8.27
C ALA A 97 1.32 -4.74 7.49
N VAL A 98 1.41 -3.77 6.58
CA VAL A 98 2.66 -3.47 5.85
C VAL A 98 3.76 -3.06 6.83
N PHE A 99 3.46 -2.17 7.78
CA PHE A 99 4.41 -1.75 8.81
C PHE A 99 4.89 -2.94 9.64
N ALA A 100 4.00 -3.84 10.05
CA ALA A 100 4.35 -5.04 10.80
C ALA A 100 5.28 -5.98 9.99
N VAL A 101 5.02 -6.16 8.70
CA VAL A 101 5.89 -6.95 7.81
C VAL A 101 7.28 -6.32 7.71
N VAL A 102 7.36 -5.02 7.46
CA VAL A 102 8.65 -4.31 7.35
C VAL A 102 9.41 -4.34 8.68
N LEU A 103 8.73 -4.15 9.81
CA LEU A 103 9.33 -4.25 11.13
C LEU A 103 9.90 -5.66 11.39
N LEU A 104 9.13 -6.72 11.06
CA LEU A 104 9.59 -8.09 11.20
C LEU A 104 10.84 -8.36 10.37
N LEU A 105 10.83 -7.93 9.09
CA LEU A 105 11.99 -8.05 8.20
C LEU A 105 13.21 -7.28 8.74
N SER A 106 12.98 -6.14 9.40
CA SER A 106 14.06 -5.36 10.01
C SER A 106 14.66 -6.08 11.21
N VAL A 107 13.82 -6.64 12.09
CA VAL A 107 14.26 -7.41 13.27
C VAL A 107 15.15 -8.60 12.90
N ILE A 108 14.87 -9.25 11.76
CA ILE A 108 15.67 -10.39 11.28
C ILE A 108 16.82 -9.97 10.33
N GLY A 109 17.08 -8.67 10.20
CA GLY A 109 18.24 -8.14 9.48
C GLY A 109 18.14 -8.18 7.95
N ILE A 110 16.93 -8.30 7.38
CA ILE A 110 16.70 -8.32 5.92
C ILE A 110 16.57 -6.91 5.35
N VAL A 111 16.00 -5.96 6.12
CA VAL A 111 15.86 -4.55 5.72
C VAL A 111 16.44 -3.62 6.79
N THR A 112 16.96 -2.47 6.38
CA THR A 112 17.51 -1.48 7.31
C THR A 112 16.41 -0.74 8.07
N PRO A 113 16.67 -0.24 9.30
CA PRO A 113 15.71 0.54 10.08
C PRO A 113 15.19 1.79 9.35
N GLU A 114 15.98 2.34 8.43
CA GLU A 114 15.55 3.48 7.59
C GLU A 114 14.36 3.12 6.69
N ALA A 115 14.24 1.85 6.27
CA ALA A 115 13.12 1.34 5.48
C ALA A 115 11.79 1.30 6.26
N VAL A 116 11.87 1.38 7.60
CA VAL A 116 10.71 1.43 8.51
C VAL A 116 10.21 2.87 8.70
N GLY A 117 10.84 3.86 8.04
CA GLY A 117 10.50 5.27 8.18
C GLY A 117 10.93 5.89 9.51
N VAL A 118 11.79 5.21 10.27
CA VAL A 118 12.41 5.72 11.49
C VAL A 118 13.72 6.42 11.10
N PRO A 119 13.81 7.75 11.22
CA PRO A 119 15.07 8.45 10.99
C PRO A 119 16.10 7.99 12.02
N SER A 120 17.26 7.55 11.57
CA SER A 120 18.44 7.49 12.43
C SER A 120 18.85 8.91 12.77
N ILE A 121 19.10 9.19 14.06
CA ILE A 121 19.81 10.40 14.50
C ILE A 121 21.20 10.49 13.86
#